data_AF-A0A9P6JJX4-F1
#
_entry.id   AF-A0A9P6JJX4-F1
#
_cell.length_a   1.000
_cell.length_b   1.000
_cell.length_c   1.000
_cell.angle_alpha   90.00
_cell.angle_beta   90.00
_cell.angle_gamma   90.00
#
_symmetry.space_group_name_H-M   'P 1'
#
loop_
_entity.id
_entity.type
_entity.pdbx_description
1 polymer ?
#
loop_
_entity_poly.entity_id
_entity_poly.type
_entity_poly.pdbx_seq_one_letter_code
_entity_poly.pdbx_strand_id
1 'polypeptide(L)'
;MQKIKSMNWRGDIPLGPLGQYVKARDPKTWGEILRSQLGQYLTAFAITNAADRACLKKLLVESGNAHILIVIYEKDNFDYRHGEPPEHILTVLRALDISDPYVLRILINQARIESQILAPTRREGEASLRTLRGGSAWTLDKFAVRVYPEGGVSTQPLNVRQLSGATNLLLTGRDTAADVRHFVEEKVKFEAEWSTLSSEVAQKKAAFLRLKQRLDQFNDDERRVQHEQAAAKRVMNQLINEANDELPAGLAGLEGAKEEATQEMEGIMRQAEEVFRQKSDLDNSQREVQNQINGINERLRAFENIRHEKQKTVEAAVETRMQAQNQKKYYEEKLQSEQAKVNAAEEIAKVLEEEFSNWTAKAAEFCEQVLNPRKTAEVQRQLESVQNALKEREKRQGASVEDMAREFNKAKEAYERADQEVRQMISLNKALRKSIVTRISRWHEFRRHIALRCKHVFQFHLSHRGYYGKIIFDHQAGSLQLRVQTDDQLQTQGQKDKDPRALSGGEKSFSTICLLLSLWESIGCPIRCLDEFDVFMDAINRRISMSMMIETANTSDKKQYVLITPQDMTNVVMGSTVKVHRMMDPERGNGMLPFGASGA
;
A
#
# COMPACT_ATOMS: atom_id res chain seq x y z
N MET A 1 4.71 -27.80 -3.83
CA MET A 1 5.41 -28.81 -3.00
C MET A 1 5.59 -30.16 -3.69
N GLN A 2 4.53 -30.83 -4.17
CA GLN A 2 4.68 -32.14 -4.85
C GLN A 2 5.64 -32.10 -6.06
N LYS A 3 5.51 -31.08 -6.94
CA LYS A 3 6.42 -30.88 -8.08
C LYS A 3 7.88 -30.63 -7.68
N ILE A 4 8.14 -30.00 -6.53
CA ILE A 4 9.51 -29.75 -6.04
C ILE A 4 10.15 -31.08 -5.63
N LYS A 5 9.39 -31.99 -5.01
CA LYS A 5 9.87 -33.31 -4.59
C LYS A 5 10.13 -34.27 -5.76
N SER A 6 9.47 -34.07 -6.90
CA SER A 6 9.60 -34.93 -8.09
C SER A 6 10.67 -34.47 -9.09
N MET A 7 11.27 -33.28 -8.89
CA MET A 7 12.30 -32.74 -9.77
C MET A 7 13.70 -33.18 -9.31
N ASN A 8 14.60 -33.37 -10.28
CA ASN A 8 16.01 -33.67 -10.02
C ASN A 8 16.78 -32.37 -9.79
N TRP A 9 17.26 -32.17 -8.57
CA TRP A 9 18.06 -31.03 -8.16
C TRP A 9 19.55 -31.39 -8.17
N ARG A 10 20.43 -30.43 -8.46
CA ARG A 10 21.88 -30.66 -8.41
C ARG A 10 22.42 -30.58 -6.98
N GLY A 11 21.85 -29.70 -6.17
CA GLY A 11 22.00 -29.67 -4.73
C GLY A 11 20.89 -30.46 -4.03
N ASP A 12 20.63 -30.08 -2.79
CA ASP A 12 19.52 -30.65 -2.02
C ASP A 12 18.17 -30.16 -2.52
N ILE A 13 17.12 -30.89 -2.16
CA ILE A 13 15.74 -30.48 -2.41
C ILE A 13 15.52 -29.10 -1.77
N PRO A 14 14.97 -28.11 -2.52
CA PRO A 14 14.72 -26.77 -1.99
C PRO A 14 13.94 -26.80 -0.67
N LEU A 15 14.53 -26.20 0.36
CA LEU A 15 13.97 -26.11 1.70
C LEU A 15 13.04 -24.90 1.76
N GLY A 16 11.74 -25.13 1.76
CA GLY A 16 10.76 -24.07 1.92
C GLY A 16 9.33 -24.52 1.64
N PRO A 17 8.34 -23.64 1.82
CA PRO A 17 8.49 -22.27 2.32
C PRO A 17 8.97 -22.26 3.78
N LEU A 18 9.92 -21.38 4.12
CA LEU A 18 10.59 -21.40 5.44
C LEU A 18 9.61 -21.25 6.61
N GLY A 19 8.51 -20.51 6.42
CA GLY A 19 7.46 -20.29 7.41
C GLY A 19 6.70 -21.54 7.84
N GLN A 20 6.81 -22.66 7.11
CA GLN A 20 6.25 -23.95 7.57
C GLN A 20 6.91 -24.46 8.86
N TYR A 21 8.17 -24.06 9.09
CA TYR A 21 8.98 -24.52 10.22
C TYR A 21 9.06 -23.48 11.35
N VAL A 22 8.31 -22.37 11.24
CA VAL A 22 8.40 -21.24 12.17
C VAL A 22 7.03 -20.96 12.77
N LYS A 23 6.96 -20.91 14.10
CA LYS A 23 5.79 -20.51 14.88
C LYS A 23 6.16 -19.34 15.79
N ALA A 24 5.20 -18.47 16.08
CA ALA A 24 5.40 -17.42 17.09
C ALA A 24 4.97 -17.96 18.47
N ARG A 25 5.78 -17.70 19.51
CA ARG A 25 5.46 -18.09 20.89
C ARG A 25 4.33 -17.24 21.48
N ASP A 26 4.32 -15.96 21.16
CA ASP A 26 3.23 -15.03 21.48
C ASP A 26 2.69 -14.34 20.21
N PRO A 27 1.78 -15.03 19.48
CA PRO A 27 1.16 -14.49 18.28
C PRO A 27 0.32 -13.23 18.51
N LYS A 28 -0.24 -13.05 19.71
CA LYS A 28 -1.16 -11.95 20.00
C LYS A 28 -0.42 -10.64 20.13
N THR A 29 0.70 -10.64 20.84
CA THR A 29 1.49 -9.43 21.10
C THR A 29 2.42 -9.11 19.94
N TRP A 30 3.19 -10.10 19.46
CA TRP A 30 4.28 -9.86 18.50
C TRP A 30 3.97 -10.30 17.07
N GLY A 31 2.87 -11.01 16.84
CA GLY A 31 2.59 -11.64 15.55
C GLY A 31 2.43 -10.67 14.38
N GLU A 32 1.86 -9.48 14.57
CA GLU A 32 1.75 -8.47 13.50
C GLU A 32 3.13 -7.97 13.03
N ILE A 33 4.01 -7.63 13.97
CA ILE A 33 5.36 -7.13 13.67
C ILE A 33 6.23 -8.22 13.06
N LEU A 34 6.22 -9.41 13.65
CA LEU A 34 6.98 -10.55 13.15
C LEU A 34 6.55 -10.93 11.73
N ARG A 35 5.24 -10.94 11.45
CA ARG A 35 4.73 -11.15 10.08
C ARG A 35 5.19 -10.07 9.11
N SER A 36 5.06 -8.80 9.48
CA SER A 36 5.40 -7.68 8.62
C SER A 36 6.88 -7.69 8.24
N GLN A 37 7.75 -7.93 9.22
CA GLN A 37 9.20 -7.85 9.01
C GLN A 37 9.79 -9.15 8.43
N LEU A 38 9.31 -10.31 8.87
CA LEU A 38 9.82 -11.60 8.41
C LEU A 38 9.05 -12.19 7.22
N GLY A 39 7.94 -11.59 6.79
CA GLY A 39 7.03 -12.16 5.78
C GLY A 39 7.71 -12.55 4.47
N GLN A 40 8.67 -11.75 3.99
CA GLN A 40 9.44 -12.06 2.79
C GLN A 40 10.36 -13.28 2.95
N TYR A 41 10.87 -13.51 4.16
CA TYR A 41 11.73 -14.63 4.49
C TYR A 41 10.91 -15.88 4.80
N LEU A 42 9.77 -15.75 5.48
CA LEU A 42 8.86 -16.87 5.78
C LEU A 42 8.25 -17.48 4.50
N THR A 43 8.06 -16.69 3.46
CA THR A 43 7.59 -17.18 2.16
C THR A 43 8.72 -17.68 1.25
N ALA A 44 9.98 -17.45 1.63
CA ALA A 44 11.14 -17.78 0.81
C ALA A 44 11.39 -19.30 0.70
N PHE A 45 12.14 -19.69 -0.33
CA PHE A 45 12.73 -21.02 -0.47
C PHE A 45 14.24 -20.92 -0.39
N ALA A 46 14.86 -21.89 0.27
CA ALA A 46 16.30 -21.97 0.42
C ALA A 46 16.89 -23.13 -0.40
N ILE A 47 17.98 -22.88 -1.14
CA ILE A 47 18.67 -23.86 -2.00
C ILE A 47 20.15 -23.92 -1.64
N THR A 48 20.76 -25.10 -1.78
CA THR A 48 22.19 -25.28 -1.45
C THR A 48 23.13 -25.02 -2.61
N ASN A 49 22.64 -25.07 -3.85
CA ASN A 49 23.45 -24.84 -5.05
C ASN A 49 22.86 -23.72 -5.92
N ALA A 50 23.71 -22.79 -6.36
CA ALA A 50 23.31 -21.67 -7.22
C ALA A 50 22.77 -22.11 -8.59
N ALA A 51 23.19 -23.28 -9.10
CA ALA A 51 22.72 -23.82 -10.37
C ALA A 51 21.21 -24.15 -10.37
N ASP A 52 20.66 -24.50 -9.21
CA ASP A 52 19.24 -24.86 -9.06
C ASP A 52 18.31 -23.64 -9.04
N ARG A 53 18.88 -22.43 -8.88
CA ARG A 53 18.12 -21.17 -8.82
C ARG A 53 17.28 -20.96 -10.08
N ALA A 54 17.84 -21.23 -11.26
CA ALA A 54 17.14 -21.03 -12.54
C ALA A 54 15.93 -21.98 -12.67
N CYS A 55 16.10 -23.24 -12.27
CA CYS A 55 15.04 -24.25 -12.30
C CYS A 55 13.91 -23.90 -11.33
N LEU A 56 14.26 -23.57 -10.07
CA LEU A 56 13.29 -23.19 -9.06
C LEU A 56 12.56 -21.89 -9.42
N LYS A 57 13.26 -20.90 -9.98
CA LYS A 57 12.65 -19.65 -10.42
C LYS A 57 11.63 -19.89 -11.54
N LYS A 58 11.94 -20.75 -12.51
CA LYS A 58 11.01 -21.13 -13.58
C LYS A 58 9.74 -21.79 -13.00
N LEU A 59 9.91 -22.75 -12.09
CA LEU A 59 8.78 -23.41 -11.42
C LEU A 59 7.92 -22.44 -10.62
N LEU A 60 8.53 -21.50 -9.91
CA LEU A 60 7.82 -20.48 -9.14
C LEU A 60 7.01 -19.56 -10.06
N VAL A 61 7.57 -19.14 -11.20
CA VAL A 61 6.85 -18.34 -12.21
C VAL A 61 5.66 -19.11 -12.79
N GLU A 62 5.84 -20.37 -13.19
CA GLU A 62 4.77 -21.23 -13.72
C GLU A 62 3.64 -21.46 -12.71
N SER A 63 3.95 -21.46 -11.41
CA SER A 63 2.97 -21.62 -10.34
C SER A 63 2.30 -20.29 -9.90
N GLY A 64 2.58 -19.18 -10.58
CA GLY A 64 2.03 -17.85 -10.21
C GLY A 64 2.76 -17.16 -9.05
N ASN A 65 3.88 -17.69 -8.59
CA ASN A 65 4.64 -17.25 -7.41
C ASN A 65 5.96 -16.54 -7.79
N ALA A 66 5.94 -15.71 -8.84
CA ALA A 66 7.15 -15.11 -9.41
C ALA A 66 7.95 -14.24 -8.44
N HIS A 67 7.31 -13.67 -7.41
CA HIS A 67 7.90 -12.68 -6.50
C HIS A 67 8.54 -13.29 -5.25
N ILE A 68 8.49 -14.62 -5.09
CA ILE A 68 9.06 -15.30 -3.92
C ILE A 68 10.60 -15.22 -3.93
N LEU A 69 11.17 -14.91 -2.76
CA LEU A 69 12.61 -14.85 -2.53
C LEU A 69 13.21 -16.27 -2.56
N ILE A 70 14.35 -16.42 -3.25
CA ILE A 70 15.16 -17.64 -3.24
C ILE A 70 16.48 -17.33 -2.54
N VAL A 71 16.71 -17.95 -1.40
CA VAL A 71 17.93 -17.79 -0.60
C VAL A 71 18.89 -18.93 -0.96
N ILE A 72 20.14 -18.59 -1.30
CA ILE A 72 21.20 -19.60 -1.43
C ILE A 72 21.87 -19.69 -0.07
N TYR A 73 21.95 -20.89 0.50
CA TYR A 73 22.56 -21.11 1.81
C TYR A 73 23.51 -22.31 1.77
N GLU A 74 24.53 -22.27 2.61
CA GLU A 74 25.39 -23.41 2.87
C GLU A 74 24.92 -24.11 4.16
N LYS A 75 25.02 -25.45 4.19
CA LYS A 75 24.69 -26.24 5.38
C LYS A 75 25.81 -26.10 6.41
N ASP A 76 25.83 -24.95 7.08
CA ASP A 76 26.73 -24.67 8.18
C ASP A 76 25.96 -24.65 9.50
N ASN A 77 26.48 -25.36 10.51
CA ASN A 77 25.92 -25.47 11.84
C ASN A 77 26.70 -24.61 12.85
N PHE A 78 26.91 -23.34 12.53
CA PHE A 78 27.64 -22.42 13.41
C PHE A 78 26.91 -22.14 14.75
N ASP A 79 27.71 -21.77 15.75
CA ASP A 79 27.24 -21.32 17.06
C ASP A 79 26.96 -19.81 17.03
N TYR A 80 25.72 -19.43 17.37
CA TYR A 80 25.22 -18.06 17.35
C TYR A 80 25.11 -17.44 18.74
N ARG A 81 25.43 -18.18 19.82
CA ARG A 81 25.27 -17.73 21.22
C ARG A 81 26.03 -16.46 21.55
N HIS A 82 27.19 -16.25 20.93
CA HIS A 82 28.01 -15.05 21.11
C HIS A 82 27.33 -13.76 20.59
N GLY A 83 26.35 -13.89 19.69
CA GLY A 83 25.60 -12.77 19.13
C GLY A 83 24.31 -12.44 19.90
N GLU A 84 23.95 -13.23 20.90
CA GLU A 84 22.72 -13.01 21.66
C GLU A 84 22.90 -11.98 22.79
N PRO A 85 21.95 -11.04 22.95
CA PRO A 85 21.93 -10.15 24.11
C PRO A 85 21.57 -10.92 25.41
N PRO A 86 21.77 -10.34 26.60
CA PRO A 86 21.45 -10.96 27.89
C PRO A 86 20.03 -11.54 27.96
N GLU A 87 19.82 -12.60 28.75
CA GLU A 87 18.58 -13.40 28.78
C GLU A 87 17.30 -12.60 29.06
N HIS A 88 17.40 -11.49 29.80
CA HIS A 88 16.26 -10.64 30.13
C HIS A 88 15.73 -9.81 28.94
N ILE A 89 16.47 -9.74 27.83
CA ILE A 89 16.09 -8.98 26.64
C ILE A 89 15.39 -9.91 25.65
N LEU A 90 14.17 -9.55 25.26
CA LEU A 90 13.42 -10.31 24.27
C LEU A 90 13.98 -10.03 22.87
N THR A 91 14.41 -11.08 22.17
CA THR A 91 14.83 -11.01 20.76
C THR A 91 13.82 -11.70 19.86
N VAL A 92 13.92 -11.43 18.56
CA VAL A 92 13.08 -12.10 17.55
C VAL A 92 13.30 -13.61 17.59
N LEU A 93 14.52 -14.09 17.77
CA LEU A 93 14.83 -15.52 17.94
C LEU A 93 14.09 -16.11 19.14
N ARG A 94 14.08 -15.41 20.29
CA ARG A 94 13.42 -15.86 21.52
C ARG A 94 11.89 -15.80 21.45
N ALA A 95 11.35 -14.92 20.62
CA ALA A 95 9.91 -14.82 20.37
C ALA A 95 9.38 -15.86 19.36
N LEU A 96 10.28 -16.57 18.66
CA LEU A 96 9.94 -17.61 17.69
C LEU A 96 10.20 -19.02 18.26
N ASP A 97 9.49 -19.98 17.69
CA ASP A 97 9.71 -21.41 17.86
C ASP A 97 9.98 -21.99 16.46
N ILE A 98 11.23 -22.46 16.24
CA ILE A 98 11.71 -22.91 14.94
C ILE A 98 12.07 -24.38 15.05
N SER A 99 11.39 -25.23 14.29
CA SER A 99 11.55 -26.68 14.38
C SER A 99 12.76 -27.22 13.60
N ASP A 100 13.16 -26.55 12.52
CA ASP A 100 14.27 -26.97 11.67
C ASP A 100 15.56 -26.16 11.96
N PRO A 101 16.69 -26.82 12.26
CA PRO A 101 17.94 -26.14 12.64
C PRO A 101 18.60 -25.37 11.50
N TYR A 102 18.34 -25.72 10.24
CA TYR A 102 18.86 -24.98 9.09
C TYR A 102 18.01 -23.75 8.80
N VAL A 103 16.67 -23.85 8.94
CA VAL A 103 15.77 -22.69 8.84
C VAL A 103 16.14 -21.62 9.87
N LEU A 104 16.43 -22.03 11.11
CA LEU A 104 16.91 -21.13 12.17
C LEU A 104 18.15 -20.34 11.72
N ARG A 105 19.16 -21.03 11.18
CA ARG A 105 20.43 -20.41 10.77
C ARG A 105 20.30 -19.56 9.51
N ILE A 106 19.42 -19.95 8.59
CA ILE A 106 19.06 -19.11 7.44
C ILE A 106 18.45 -17.80 7.91
N LEU A 107 17.54 -17.83 8.89
CA LEU A 107 16.93 -16.61 9.42
C LEU A 107 17.91 -15.76 10.23
N ILE A 108 18.87 -16.37 10.94
CA ILE A 108 19.98 -15.64 11.59
C ILE A 108 20.84 -14.92 10.54
N ASN A 109 21.29 -15.61 9.49
CA ASN A 109 22.13 -15.02 8.46
C ASN A 109 21.43 -13.90 7.67
N GLN A 110 20.14 -14.07 7.37
CA GLN A 110 19.39 -13.13 6.52
C GLN A 110 18.77 -11.97 7.29
N ALA A 111 18.23 -12.22 8.49
CA ALA A 111 17.44 -11.26 9.24
C ALA A 111 18.02 -10.93 10.63
N ARG A 112 19.16 -11.53 11.02
CA ARG A 112 19.84 -11.31 12.31
C ARG A 112 18.91 -11.43 13.51
N ILE A 113 18.06 -12.45 13.49
CA ILE A 113 16.99 -12.64 14.49
C ILE A 113 17.51 -12.83 15.92
N GLU A 114 18.77 -13.27 16.07
CA GLU A 114 19.47 -13.46 17.35
C GLU A 114 19.83 -12.14 18.04
N SER A 115 20.09 -11.08 17.27
CA SER A 115 20.50 -9.76 17.76
C SER A 115 19.42 -8.68 17.57
N GLN A 116 18.32 -9.00 16.90
CA GLN A 116 17.17 -8.11 16.73
C GLN A 116 16.27 -8.14 17.98
N ILE A 117 16.14 -7.00 18.65
CA ILE A 117 15.38 -6.85 19.90
C ILE A 117 13.91 -6.53 19.64
N LEU A 118 13.03 -7.00 20.53
CA LEU A 118 11.61 -6.65 20.58
C LEU A 118 11.33 -5.86 21.87
N ALA A 119 10.76 -4.66 21.75
CA ALA A 119 10.43 -3.81 22.89
C ALA A 119 9.01 -3.24 22.80
N PRO A 120 8.28 -3.06 23.91
CA PRO A 120 6.93 -2.51 23.86
C PRO A 120 6.92 -1.10 23.25
N THR A 121 7.74 -0.19 23.78
CA THR A 121 7.77 1.21 23.33
C THR A 121 9.08 1.61 22.66
N ARG A 122 9.04 2.67 21.84
CA ARG A 122 10.26 3.28 21.25
C ARG A 122 11.33 3.59 22.31
N ARG A 123 10.90 4.17 23.43
CA ARG A 123 11.79 4.62 24.51
C ARG A 123 12.49 3.45 25.21
N GLU A 124 11.76 2.38 25.48
CA GLU A 124 12.31 1.16 26.09
C GLU A 124 13.26 0.43 25.13
N GLY A 125 12.92 0.39 23.84
CA GLY A 125 13.79 -0.16 22.80
C GLY A 125 15.12 0.61 22.69
N GLU A 126 15.07 1.94 22.71
CA GLU A 126 16.27 2.78 22.71
C GLU A 126 17.10 2.60 23.99
N ALA A 127 16.47 2.57 25.16
CA ALA A 127 17.16 2.38 26.44
C ALA A 127 17.90 1.02 26.51
N SER A 128 17.25 -0.04 26.03
CA SER A 128 17.85 -1.38 25.94
C SER A 128 19.06 -1.40 25.00
N LEU A 129 18.94 -0.76 23.83
CA LEU A 129 20.03 -0.68 22.85
C LEU A 129 21.21 0.20 23.31
N ARG A 130 20.95 1.27 24.06
CA ARG A 130 22.01 2.11 24.67
C ARG A 130 22.79 1.33 25.72
N THR A 131 22.11 0.50 26.51
CA THR A 131 22.74 -0.37 27.51
C THR A 131 23.66 -1.40 26.85
N LEU A 132 23.25 -1.92 25.69
CA LEU A 132 24.03 -2.87 24.87
C LEU A 132 25.12 -2.22 24.01
N ARG A 133 25.22 -0.88 24.01
CA ARG A 133 26.16 -0.11 23.19
C ARG A 133 26.05 -0.38 21.68
N GLY A 134 24.81 -0.57 21.20
CA GLY A 134 24.49 -0.68 19.77
C GLY A 134 23.50 -1.80 19.45
N GLY A 135 22.93 -1.76 18.26
CA GLY A 135 22.03 -2.80 17.73
C GLY A 135 20.76 -2.24 17.08
N SER A 136 19.79 -3.13 16.83
CA SER A 136 18.47 -2.76 16.29
C SER A 136 17.32 -3.40 17.06
N ALA A 137 16.22 -2.66 17.18
CA ALA A 137 15.00 -3.08 17.86
C ALA A 137 13.77 -2.77 17.00
N TRP A 138 12.74 -3.62 17.11
CA TRP A 138 11.40 -3.38 16.59
C TRP A 138 10.44 -3.18 17.76
N THR A 139 9.58 -2.16 17.67
CA THR A 139 8.69 -1.80 18.77
C THR A 139 7.21 -1.95 18.43
N LEU A 140 6.35 -2.24 19.43
CA LEU A 140 4.90 -2.34 19.24
C LEU A 140 4.27 -1.05 18.68
N ASP A 141 4.87 0.10 19.01
CA ASP A 141 4.56 1.41 18.44
C ASP A 141 4.86 1.55 16.93
N LYS A 142 5.26 0.46 16.27
CA LYS A 142 5.57 0.40 14.83
C LYS A 142 6.78 1.28 14.45
N PHE A 143 7.83 1.25 15.26
CA PHE A 143 9.12 1.88 14.93
C PHE A 143 10.28 0.87 14.89
N ALA A 144 11.20 1.11 13.96
CA ALA A 144 12.51 0.50 13.91
C ALA A 144 13.50 1.46 14.54
N VAL A 145 14.10 1.06 15.65
CA VAL A 145 15.11 1.85 16.38
C VAL A 145 16.47 1.21 16.15
N ARG A 146 17.45 2.01 15.74
CA ARG A 146 18.85 1.58 15.61
C ARG A 146 19.73 2.53 16.40
N VAL A 147 20.56 1.97 17.27
CA VAL A 147 21.59 2.70 18.01
C VAL A 147 22.94 2.29 17.45
N TYR A 148 23.74 3.27 17.06
CA TYR A 148 25.11 3.03 16.58
C TYR A 148 26.07 2.98 17.78
N PRO A 149 27.17 2.22 17.70
CA PRO A 149 28.20 2.18 18.75
C PRO A 149 28.78 3.56 19.09
N GLU A 150 28.77 4.48 18.11
CA GLU A 150 29.23 5.87 18.27
C GLU A 150 28.20 6.81 18.95
N GLY A 151 27.06 6.27 19.39
CA GLY A 151 26.06 7.00 20.19
C GLY A 151 24.92 7.65 19.38
N GLY A 152 24.97 7.60 18.06
CA GLY A 152 23.88 8.07 17.19
C GLY A 152 22.65 7.17 17.28
N VAL A 153 21.45 7.76 17.27
CA VAL A 153 20.18 7.04 17.24
C VAL A 153 19.42 7.37 15.97
N SER A 154 19.03 6.33 15.23
CA SER A 154 18.14 6.44 14.09
C SER A 154 16.81 5.78 14.44
N THR A 155 15.71 6.47 14.15
CA THR A 155 14.37 5.89 14.28
C THR A 155 13.60 6.10 13.00
N GLN A 156 13.04 5.02 12.47
CA GLN A 156 12.21 5.04 11.27
C GLN A 156 10.89 4.34 11.55
N PRO A 157 9.76 4.83 11.02
CA PRO A 157 8.51 4.10 11.11
C PRO A 157 8.64 2.76 10.37
N LEU A 158 8.16 1.67 11.01
CA LEU A 158 8.07 0.36 10.38
C LEU A 158 6.97 0.41 9.33
N ASN A 159 7.30 0.03 8.10
CA ASN A 159 6.31 -0.18 7.06
C ASN A 159 5.51 -1.45 7.36
N VAL A 160 4.52 -1.35 8.25
CA VAL A 160 3.52 -2.38 8.50
C VAL A 160 2.49 -2.32 7.38
N ARG A 161 2.91 -2.73 6.17
CA ARG A 161 1.96 -2.94 5.07
C ARG A 161 0.95 -3.99 5.53
N GLN A 162 -0.34 -3.70 5.37
CA GLN A 162 -1.37 -4.73 5.44
C GLN A 162 -1.03 -5.81 4.40
N LEU A 163 -0.54 -6.94 4.88
CA LEU A 163 -0.21 -8.09 4.04
C LEU A 163 -1.52 -8.57 3.42
N SER A 164 -1.69 -8.35 2.11
CA SER A 164 -2.90 -8.73 1.40
C SER A 164 -2.93 -10.24 1.15
N GLY A 165 -4.07 -10.89 1.42
CA GLY A 165 -4.30 -12.31 1.15
C GLY A 165 -3.73 -13.28 2.20
N ALA A 166 -3.28 -14.45 1.75
CA ALA A 166 -2.88 -15.58 2.60
C ALA A 166 -1.65 -15.32 3.50
N THR A 167 -0.85 -14.28 3.20
CA THR A 167 0.31 -13.89 4.01
C THR A 167 -0.08 -13.24 5.34
N ASN A 168 -1.31 -12.71 5.44
CA ASN A 168 -1.86 -12.22 6.71
C ASN A 168 -2.16 -13.35 7.71
N LEU A 169 -2.17 -14.61 7.26
CA LEU A 169 -2.42 -15.79 8.10
C LEU A 169 -1.11 -16.42 8.65
N LEU A 170 0.06 -15.90 8.31
CA LEU A 170 1.33 -16.40 8.82
C LEU A 170 1.47 -16.13 10.33
N LEU A 171 2.07 -17.03 11.10
CA LEU A 171 2.36 -16.83 12.55
C LEU A 171 1.15 -16.47 13.44
N THR A 172 -0.10 -16.67 13.01
CA THR A 172 -1.30 -16.39 13.82
C THR A 172 -1.55 -17.45 14.89
N GLY A 173 -0.94 -18.63 14.76
CA GLY A 173 -1.18 -19.78 15.64
C GLY A 173 -2.62 -20.32 15.55
N ARG A 174 -3.43 -19.85 14.61
CA ARG A 174 -4.84 -20.23 14.46
C ARG A 174 -5.00 -21.33 13.41
N ASP A 175 -5.78 -22.33 13.75
CA ASP A 175 -6.22 -23.37 12.82
C ASP A 175 -7.23 -22.77 11.84
N THR A 176 -6.89 -22.74 10.55
CA THR A 176 -7.66 -22.03 9.51
C THR A 176 -9.10 -22.52 9.41
N ALA A 177 -9.36 -23.78 9.78
CA ALA A 177 -10.70 -24.35 9.82
C ALA A 177 -11.56 -23.77 10.96
N ALA A 178 -10.96 -23.35 12.07
CA ALA A 178 -11.67 -22.77 13.20
C ALA A 178 -12.07 -21.31 12.94
N ASP A 179 -11.20 -20.51 12.31
CA ASP A 179 -11.51 -19.12 11.96
C ASP A 179 -12.58 -19.04 10.86
N VAL A 180 -12.56 -19.93 9.87
CA VAL A 180 -13.64 -19.99 8.85
C VAL A 180 -14.98 -20.29 9.51
N ARG A 181 -15.04 -21.23 10.46
CA ARG A 181 -16.27 -21.52 11.21
C ARG A 181 -16.72 -20.30 12.03
N HIS A 182 -15.80 -19.64 12.71
CA HIS A 182 -16.10 -18.44 13.50
C HIS A 182 -16.67 -17.30 12.65
N PHE A 183 -16.04 -16.97 11.53
CA PHE A 183 -16.52 -15.90 10.65
C PHE A 183 -17.82 -16.26 9.92
N VAL A 184 -18.06 -17.54 9.63
CA VAL A 184 -19.36 -18.00 9.10
C VAL A 184 -20.45 -17.84 10.16
N GLU A 185 -20.18 -18.18 11.41
CA GLU A 185 -21.12 -17.96 12.52
C GLU A 185 -21.39 -16.48 12.79
N GLU A 186 -20.36 -15.62 12.75
CA GLU A 186 -20.54 -14.17 12.87
C GLU A 186 -21.33 -13.59 11.70
N LYS A 187 -21.08 -14.04 10.48
CA LYS A 187 -21.85 -13.63 9.31
C LYS A 187 -23.33 -13.97 9.46
N VAL A 188 -23.64 -15.20 9.90
CA VAL A 188 -25.03 -15.63 10.13
C VAL A 188 -25.69 -14.81 11.23
N LYS A 189 -24.96 -14.46 12.30
CA LYS A 189 -25.47 -13.58 13.36
C LYS A 189 -25.77 -12.17 12.83
N PHE A 190 -24.85 -11.57 12.10
CA PHE A 190 -25.06 -10.22 11.55
C PHE A 190 -26.14 -10.19 10.46
N GLU A 191 -26.29 -11.25 9.65
CA GLU A 191 -27.40 -11.37 8.70
C GLU A 191 -28.75 -11.49 9.41
N ALA A 192 -28.82 -12.21 10.54
CA ALA A 192 -30.01 -12.28 11.36
C ALA A 192 -30.35 -10.92 12.01
N GLU A 193 -29.37 -10.24 12.60
CA GLU A 193 -29.53 -8.90 13.18
C GLU A 193 -29.97 -7.87 12.13
N TRP A 194 -29.37 -7.90 10.95
CA TRP A 194 -29.74 -7.04 9.84
C TRP A 194 -31.17 -7.30 9.36
N SER A 195 -31.57 -8.57 9.27
CA SER A 195 -32.95 -8.94 8.90
C SER A 195 -33.96 -8.43 9.93
N THR A 196 -33.67 -8.56 11.23
CA THR A 196 -34.54 -8.04 12.30
C THR A 196 -34.63 -6.52 12.25
N LEU A 197 -33.48 -5.82 12.12
CA LEU A 197 -33.45 -4.37 12.11
C LEU A 197 -34.11 -3.80 10.85
N SER A 198 -33.92 -4.44 9.70
CA SER A 198 -34.58 -4.07 8.45
C SER A 198 -36.09 -4.25 8.52
N SER A 199 -36.58 -5.29 9.20
CA SER A 199 -38.01 -5.50 9.45
C SER A 199 -38.58 -4.42 10.37
N GLU A 200 -37.87 -4.07 11.44
CA GLU A 200 -38.26 -2.98 12.35
C GLU A 200 -38.33 -1.63 11.63
N VAL A 201 -37.34 -1.30 10.80
CA VAL A 201 -37.33 -0.07 10.00
C VAL A 201 -38.51 -0.06 9.03
N ALA A 202 -38.80 -1.19 8.36
CA ALA A 202 -39.95 -1.29 7.47
C ALA A 202 -41.29 -1.09 8.21
N GLN A 203 -41.45 -1.68 9.40
CA GLN A 203 -42.64 -1.51 10.24
C GLN A 203 -42.80 -0.08 10.72
N LYS A 204 -41.74 0.55 11.22
CA LYS A 204 -41.75 1.95 11.69
C LYS A 204 -42.05 2.91 10.53
N LYS A 205 -41.50 2.66 9.34
CA LYS A 205 -41.78 3.45 8.14
C LYS A 205 -43.24 3.31 7.69
N ALA A 206 -43.81 2.11 7.73
CA ALA A 206 -45.23 1.89 7.45
C ALA A 206 -46.14 2.58 8.49
N ALA A 207 -45.79 2.52 9.77
CA ALA A 207 -46.52 3.22 10.83
C ALA A 207 -46.45 4.75 10.68
N PHE A 208 -45.27 5.28 10.36
CA PHE A 208 -45.08 6.69 10.07
C PHE A 208 -45.94 7.17 8.90
N LEU A 209 -45.98 6.42 7.79
CA LEU A 209 -46.80 6.79 6.64
C LEU A 209 -48.30 6.79 6.96
N ARG A 210 -48.77 5.83 7.78
CA ARG A 210 -50.18 5.82 8.25
C ARG A 210 -50.49 7.00 9.17
N LEU A 211 -49.60 7.33 10.09
CA LEU A 211 -49.75 8.48 10.98
C LEU A 211 -49.72 9.80 10.21
N LYS A 212 -48.86 9.90 9.20
CA LYS A 212 -48.80 11.07 8.31
C LYS A 212 -50.10 11.24 7.52
N GLN A 213 -50.64 10.17 6.94
CA GLN A 213 -51.94 10.21 6.25
C GLN A 213 -53.07 10.65 7.18
N ARG A 214 -53.08 10.19 8.44
CA ARG A 214 -54.06 10.65 9.44
C ARG A 214 -53.88 12.12 9.81
N LEU A 215 -52.64 12.59 9.94
CA LEU A 215 -52.35 13.99 10.22
C LEU A 215 -52.83 14.89 9.08
N ASP A 216 -52.58 14.48 7.84
CA ASP A 216 -53.04 15.21 6.65
C ASP A 216 -54.58 15.26 6.61
N GLN A 217 -55.27 14.15 6.94
CA GLN A 217 -56.74 14.13 7.08
C GLN A 217 -57.25 15.06 8.18
N PHE A 218 -56.61 15.07 9.36
CA PHE A 218 -57.01 15.96 10.45
C PHE A 218 -56.79 17.44 10.10
N ASN A 219 -55.73 17.78 9.36
CA ASN A 219 -55.50 19.14 8.88
C ASN A 219 -56.57 19.59 7.87
N ASP A 220 -57.02 18.69 7.00
CA ASP A 220 -58.10 18.99 6.05
C ASP A 220 -59.46 19.14 6.75
N ASP A 221 -59.74 18.29 7.75
CA ASP A 221 -60.93 18.40 8.59
C ASP A 221 -60.92 19.68 9.43
N GLU A 222 -59.78 20.08 10.00
CA GLU A 222 -59.62 21.34 10.75
C GLU A 222 -59.94 22.54 9.85
N ARG A 223 -59.43 22.56 8.61
CA ARG A 223 -59.75 23.61 7.64
C ARG A 223 -61.24 23.65 7.30
N ARG A 224 -61.89 22.50 7.15
CA ARG A 224 -63.34 22.42 6.91
C ARG A 224 -64.13 22.99 8.10
N VAL A 225 -63.81 22.58 9.32
CA VAL A 225 -64.48 23.05 10.55
C VAL A 225 -64.26 24.54 10.77
N GLN A 226 -63.06 25.08 10.52
CA GLN A 226 -62.82 26.52 10.60
C GLN A 226 -63.66 27.31 9.59
N HIS A 227 -63.87 26.76 8.38
CA HIS A 227 -64.72 27.40 7.38
C HIS A 227 -66.20 27.40 7.79
N GLU A 228 -66.69 26.27 8.32
CA GLU A 228 -68.05 26.14 8.85
C GLU A 228 -68.29 27.06 10.06
N GLN A 229 -67.32 27.15 10.98
CA GLN A 229 -67.39 28.04 12.13
C GLN A 229 -67.45 29.52 11.69
N ALA A 230 -66.66 29.90 10.67
CA ALA A 230 -66.68 31.26 10.13
C ALA A 230 -68.03 31.59 9.47
N ALA A 231 -68.63 30.63 8.76
CA ALA A 231 -69.96 30.78 8.18
C ALA A 231 -71.04 30.92 9.28
N ALA A 232 -71.02 30.08 10.31
CA ALA A 232 -71.95 30.14 11.43
C ALA A 232 -71.85 31.47 12.22
N LYS A 233 -70.64 32.00 12.44
CA LYS A 233 -70.43 33.31 13.07
C LYS A 233 -71.03 34.46 12.27
N ARG A 234 -70.99 34.40 10.93
CA ARG A 234 -71.62 35.43 10.07
C ARG A 234 -73.14 35.41 10.23
N VAL A 235 -73.75 34.24 10.24
CA VAL A 235 -75.20 34.07 10.44
C VAL A 235 -75.62 34.55 11.84
N MET A 236 -74.87 34.18 12.88
CA MET A 236 -75.12 34.65 14.25
C MET A 236 -75.08 36.19 14.35
N ASN A 237 -74.09 36.83 13.72
CA ASN A 237 -73.99 38.28 13.73
C ASN A 237 -75.12 38.98 12.94
N GLN A 238 -75.65 38.33 11.90
CA GLN A 238 -76.85 38.82 11.20
C GLN A 238 -78.08 38.77 12.09
N LEU A 239 -78.32 37.65 12.78
CA LEU A 239 -79.45 37.48 13.70
C LEU A 239 -79.41 38.43 14.90
N ILE A 240 -78.21 38.74 15.43
CA ILE A 240 -78.04 39.72 16.53
C ILE A 240 -78.40 41.13 16.08
N ASN A 241 -78.07 41.50 14.84
CA ASN A 241 -78.43 42.80 14.31
C ASN A 241 -79.94 42.90 14.03
N GLU A 242 -80.56 41.84 13.48
CA GLU A 242 -82.02 41.77 13.30
C GLU A 242 -82.77 41.85 14.64
N ALA A 243 -82.27 41.22 15.70
CA ALA A 243 -82.88 41.27 17.04
C ALA A 243 -82.76 42.65 17.73
N ASN A 244 -81.76 43.46 17.38
CA ASN A 244 -81.60 44.80 17.93
C ASN A 244 -82.50 45.85 17.23
N ASP A 245 -82.95 45.58 16.01
CA ASP A 245 -83.86 46.46 15.27
C ASP A 245 -85.35 46.26 15.65
N GLU A 246 -85.71 45.22 16.42
CA GLU A 246 -87.09 44.89 16.84
C GLU A 246 -87.40 45.12 18.34
N LEU A 247 -86.91 46.20 18.97
CA LEU A 247 -87.33 46.61 20.32
C LEU A 247 -88.27 47.83 20.29
N PRO A 248 -89.58 47.67 20.61
CA PRO A 248 -90.59 48.74 20.47
C PRO A 248 -90.55 49.78 21.59
N ALA A 249 -90.64 51.04 21.19
CA ALA A 249 -91.03 52.16 22.03
C ALA A 249 -92.48 52.01 22.52
N GLY A 250 -92.65 51.93 23.84
CA GLY A 250 -93.96 51.94 24.48
C GLY A 250 -93.85 52.21 25.97
N LEU A 251 -93.79 53.48 26.36
CA LEU A 251 -94.15 54.02 27.69
C LEU A 251 -93.91 55.55 27.71
N ALA A 252 -94.86 56.30 27.14
CA ALA A 252 -94.97 57.75 27.26
C ALA A 252 -96.45 58.15 27.33
N GLY A 253 -97.19 57.56 28.27
CA GLY A 253 -98.65 57.71 28.37
C GLY A 253 -99.24 57.67 29.78
N LEU A 254 -98.42 57.73 30.85
CA LEU A 254 -98.92 57.50 32.22
C LEU A 254 -98.34 58.45 33.29
N GLU A 255 -98.12 59.72 32.94
CA GLU A 255 -97.84 60.77 33.95
C GLU A 255 -98.77 61.99 33.87
N GLY A 256 -99.67 62.06 32.88
CA GLY A 256 -100.69 63.12 32.79
C GLY A 256 -101.96 62.87 33.60
N ALA A 257 -102.18 61.66 34.12
CA ALA A 257 -103.41 61.26 34.83
C ALA A 257 -103.36 61.46 36.35
N LYS A 258 -102.29 62.10 36.87
CA LYS A 258 -102.08 62.27 38.32
C LYS A 258 -102.52 63.64 38.85
N GLU A 259 -102.61 64.65 37.99
CA GLU A 259 -102.94 66.02 38.43
C GLU A 259 -104.45 66.23 38.65
N GLU A 260 -105.32 65.48 37.97
CA GLU A 260 -106.79 65.58 38.13
C GLU A 260 -107.30 65.14 39.51
N ALA A 261 -106.58 64.27 40.23
CA ALA A 261 -106.98 63.77 41.55
C ALA A 261 -106.73 64.76 42.70
N THR A 262 -106.07 65.90 42.45
CA THR A 262 -105.70 66.86 43.50
C THR A 262 -106.81 67.88 43.83
N GLN A 263 -107.88 67.95 43.03
CA GLN A 263 -108.95 68.94 43.19
C GLN A 263 -110.15 68.46 44.02
N GLU A 264 -110.30 67.16 44.29
CA GLU A 264 -111.48 66.63 45.02
C GLU A 264 -111.38 66.67 46.56
N MET A 265 -110.20 66.90 47.16
CA MET A 265 -110.06 66.77 48.62
C MET A 265 -110.08 68.08 49.42
N GLU A 266 -110.38 69.22 48.77
CA GLU A 266 -110.69 70.49 49.46
C GLU A 266 -111.98 70.40 50.31
N GLY A 267 -112.82 69.37 50.10
CA GLY A 267 -114.01 69.09 50.92
C GLY A 267 -113.73 68.57 52.33
N ILE A 268 -112.53 68.01 52.57
CA ILE A 268 -112.19 67.35 53.86
C ILE A 268 -111.65 68.36 54.90
N MET A 269 -111.32 69.59 54.50
CA MET A 269 -110.75 70.60 55.41
C MET A 269 -111.71 71.12 56.50
N ARG A 270 -113.03 70.90 56.39
CA ARG A 270 -114.01 71.37 57.40
C ARG A 270 -114.21 70.45 58.61
N GLN A 271 -113.62 69.24 58.60
CA GLN A 271 -113.63 68.32 59.74
C GLN A 271 -112.36 68.42 60.62
N ALA A 272 -111.48 69.40 60.34
CA ALA A 272 -110.13 69.48 60.93
C ALA A 272 -110.01 70.25 62.26
N GLU A 273 -111.06 70.90 62.76
CA GLU A 273 -110.97 71.71 63.99
C GLU A 273 -110.93 70.88 65.29
N GLU A 274 -111.60 69.72 65.34
CA GLU A 274 -111.58 68.83 66.53
C GLU A 274 -110.25 68.05 66.65
N VAL A 275 -109.59 67.78 65.51
CA VAL A 275 -108.30 67.06 65.43
C VAL A 275 -107.13 67.93 65.91
N PHE A 276 -107.26 69.26 65.86
CA PHE A 276 -106.18 70.17 66.25
C PHE A 276 -105.81 70.07 67.74
N ARG A 277 -106.74 69.63 68.60
CA ARG A 277 -106.49 69.50 70.04
C ARG A 277 -105.73 68.22 70.39
N GLN A 278 -106.03 67.11 69.71
CA GLN A 278 -105.26 65.85 69.85
C GLN A 278 -103.86 65.95 69.20
N LYS A 279 -103.69 66.85 68.21
CA LYS A 279 -102.40 67.12 67.57
C LYS A 279 -101.36 67.71 68.52
N SER A 280 -101.76 68.54 69.49
CA SER A 280 -100.81 69.19 70.42
C SER A 280 -100.13 68.20 71.39
N ASP A 281 -100.83 67.16 71.82
CA ASP A 281 -100.26 66.13 72.72
C ASP A 281 -99.40 65.12 71.94
N LEU A 282 -99.77 64.84 70.69
CA LEU A 282 -98.98 64.05 69.75
C LEU A 282 -97.70 64.80 69.31
N ASP A 283 -97.72 66.12 69.12
CA ASP A 283 -96.54 66.93 68.76
C ASP A 283 -95.44 66.91 69.84
N ASN A 284 -95.82 66.85 71.12
CA ASN A 284 -94.84 66.72 72.22
C ASN A 284 -94.21 65.32 72.27
N SER A 285 -95.01 64.26 72.06
CA SER A 285 -94.51 62.89 71.95
C SER A 285 -93.64 62.71 70.69
N GLN A 286 -93.99 63.38 69.59
CA GLN A 286 -93.23 63.41 68.35
C GLN A 286 -91.88 64.11 68.53
N ARG A 287 -91.78 65.17 69.33
CA ARG A 287 -90.49 65.83 69.64
C ARG A 287 -89.51 64.92 70.39
N GLU A 288 -89.98 64.10 71.32
CA GLU A 288 -89.10 63.15 72.03
C GLU A 288 -88.60 62.04 71.11
N VAL A 289 -89.48 61.46 70.29
CA VAL A 289 -89.10 60.47 69.29
C VAL A 289 -88.20 61.08 68.22
N GLN A 290 -88.43 62.33 67.81
CA GLN A 290 -87.56 63.05 66.87
C GLN A 290 -86.17 63.29 67.45
N ASN A 291 -86.04 63.59 68.75
CA ASN A 291 -84.74 63.72 69.41
C ASN A 291 -84.00 62.38 69.48
N GLN A 292 -84.71 61.26 69.69
CA GLN A 292 -84.12 59.92 69.63
C GLN A 292 -83.69 59.56 68.20
N ILE A 293 -84.50 59.88 67.19
CA ILE A 293 -84.17 59.70 65.77
C ILE A 293 -82.94 60.53 65.39
N ASN A 294 -82.86 61.79 65.85
CA ASN A 294 -81.70 62.65 65.61
C ASN A 294 -80.43 62.07 66.24
N GLY A 295 -80.50 61.56 67.48
CA GLY A 295 -79.37 60.90 68.14
C GLY A 295 -78.94 59.59 67.46
N ILE A 296 -79.88 58.81 66.92
CA ILE A 296 -79.57 57.61 66.13
C ILE A 296 -78.95 58.00 64.78
N ASN A 297 -79.46 59.04 64.12
CA ASN A 297 -78.91 59.55 62.86
C ASN A 297 -77.49 60.12 63.03
N GLU A 298 -77.18 60.77 64.16
CA GLU A 298 -75.82 61.20 64.47
C GLU A 298 -74.88 60.01 64.66
N ARG A 299 -75.33 58.95 65.35
CA ARG A 299 -74.56 57.70 65.49
C ARG A 299 -74.38 56.99 64.15
N LEU A 300 -75.40 56.99 63.29
CA LEU A 300 -75.34 56.40 61.95
C LEU A 300 -74.35 57.16 61.06
N ARG A 301 -74.41 58.49 61.07
CA ARG A 301 -73.43 59.36 60.36
C ARG A 301 -72.02 59.17 60.88
N ALA A 302 -71.84 59.05 62.21
CA ALA A 302 -70.53 58.77 62.79
C ALA A 302 -70.00 57.40 62.34
N PHE A 303 -70.85 56.37 62.29
CA PHE A 303 -70.48 55.03 61.84
C PHE A 303 -70.21 54.98 60.33
N GLU A 304 -70.99 55.70 59.51
CA GLU A 304 -70.75 55.85 58.07
C GLU A 304 -69.44 56.58 57.80
N ASN A 305 -69.11 57.63 58.55
CA ASN A 305 -67.82 58.32 58.44
C ASN A 305 -66.65 57.40 58.78
N ILE A 306 -66.75 56.62 59.87
CA ILE A 306 -65.71 55.63 60.23
C ILE A 306 -65.60 54.54 59.16
N ARG A 307 -66.72 54.04 58.63
CA ARG A 307 -66.74 53.07 57.54
C ARG A 307 -66.09 53.65 56.28
N HIS A 308 -66.37 54.91 55.95
CA HIS A 308 -65.81 55.57 54.78
C HIS A 308 -64.31 55.85 54.94
N GLU A 309 -63.84 56.19 56.14
CA GLU A 309 -62.40 56.29 56.44
C GLU A 309 -61.71 54.93 56.32
N LYS A 310 -62.28 53.88 56.93
CA LYS A 310 -61.71 52.53 56.84
C LYS A 310 -61.72 52.01 55.40
N GLN A 311 -62.76 52.29 54.63
CA GLN A 311 -62.83 51.94 53.22
C GLN A 311 -61.75 52.67 52.40
N LYS A 312 -61.54 53.97 52.61
CA LYS A 312 -60.43 54.71 51.99
C LYS A 312 -59.06 54.13 52.36
N THR A 313 -58.85 53.73 53.62
CA THR A 313 -57.58 53.09 54.01
C THR A 313 -57.37 51.73 53.37
N VAL A 314 -58.43 50.95 53.17
CA VAL A 314 -58.37 49.65 52.48
C VAL A 314 -58.11 49.85 50.99
N GLU A 315 -58.77 50.80 50.34
CA GLU A 315 -58.54 51.14 48.93
C GLU A 315 -57.09 51.60 48.69
N ALA A 316 -56.56 52.48 49.55
CA ALA A 316 -55.16 52.90 49.49
C ALA A 316 -54.16 51.74 49.73
N ALA A 317 -54.49 50.81 50.64
CA ALA A 317 -53.68 49.61 50.89
C ALA A 317 -53.72 48.61 49.72
N VAL A 318 -54.87 48.49 49.04
CA VAL A 318 -55.03 47.64 47.85
C VAL A 318 -54.28 48.22 46.66
N GLU A 319 -54.31 49.55 46.49
CA GLU A 319 -53.58 50.26 45.44
C GLU A 319 -52.07 50.11 45.62
N THR A 320 -51.56 50.34 46.83
CA THR A 320 -50.13 50.11 47.14
C THR A 320 -49.72 48.65 46.96
N ARG A 321 -50.56 47.68 47.33
CA ARG A 321 -50.31 46.25 47.08
C ARG A 321 -50.27 45.93 45.58
N MET A 322 -51.20 46.45 44.79
CA MET A 322 -51.22 46.24 43.34
C MET A 322 -50.00 46.87 42.65
N GLN A 323 -49.62 48.08 43.04
CA GLN A 323 -48.42 48.73 42.53
C GLN A 323 -47.16 47.91 42.86
N ALA A 324 -47.03 47.41 44.09
CA ALA A 324 -45.92 46.54 44.49
C ALA A 324 -45.91 45.19 43.73
N GLN A 325 -47.07 44.57 43.50
CA GLN A 325 -47.18 43.33 42.71
C GLN A 325 -46.78 43.55 41.24
N ASN A 326 -47.25 44.64 40.63
CA ASN A 326 -46.91 44.98 39.25
C ASN A 326 -45.41 45.32 39.11
N GLN A 327 -44.84 46.05 40.06
CA GLN A 327 -43.40 46.32 40.09
C GLN A 327 -42.59 45.04 40.26
N LYS A 328 -42.99 44.14 41.17
CA LYS A 328 -42.33 42.84 41.34
C LYS A 328 -42.32 42.05 40.02
N LYS A 329 -43.47 41.95 39.35
CA LYS A 329 -43.59 41.23 38.08
C LYS A 329 -42.72 41.87 36.98
N TYR A 330 -42.73 43.20 36.87
CA TYR A 330 -41.88 43.95 35.93
C TYR A 330 -40.39 43.68 36.18
N TYR A 331 -39.93 43.72 37.43
CA TYR A 331 -38.53 43.46 37.76
C TYR A 331 -38.13 41.99 37.60
N GLU A 332 -39.03 41.03 37.83
CA GLU A 332 -38.79 39.60 37.55
C GLU A 332 -38.63 39.34 36.04
N GLU A 333 -39.49 39.92 35.20
CA GLU A 333 -39.38 39.84 33.74
C GLU A 333 -38.10 40.53 33.23
N LYS A 334 -37.75 41.69 33.82
CA LYS A 334 -36.52 42.42 33.49
C LYS A 334 -35.26 41.65 33.90
N LEU A 335 -35.26 41.00 35.07
CA LEU A 335 -34.16 40.15 35.51
C LEU A 335 -33.95 38.97 34.54
N GLN A 336 -35.03 38.29 34.12
CA GLN A 336 -34.92 37.20 33.15
C GLN A 336 -34.38 37.67 31.79
N SER A 337 -34.83 38.83 31.31
CA SER A 337 -34.35 39.45 30.08
C SER A 337 -32.85 39.79 30.14
N GLU A 338 -32.40 40.44 31.22
CA GLU A 338 -30.98 40.77 31.37
C GLU A 338 -30.12 39.52 31.59
N GLN A 339 -30.60 38.54 32.34
CA GLN A 339 -29.89 37.26 32.53
C GLN A 339 -29.73 36.50 31.20
N ALA A 340 -30.74 36.51 30.33
CA ALA A 340 -30.65 35.92 29.00
C ALA A 340 -29.58 36.63 28.13
N LYS A 341 -29.47 37.96 28.23
CA LYS A 341 -28.42 38.72 27.52
C LYS A 341 -27.02 38.40 28.05
N VAL A 342 -26.86 38.29 29.37
CA VAL A 342 -25.59 37.91 29.99
C VAL A 342 -25.18 36.52 29.54
N ASN A 343 -26.08 35.53 29.63
CA ASN A 343 -25.79 34.16 29.20
C ASN A 343 -25.44 34.09 27.70
N ALA A 344 -26.13 34.86 26.85
CA ALA A 344 -25.79 34.94 25.42
C ALA A 344 -24.40 35.55 25.18
N ALA A 345 -24.04 36.61 25.94
CA ALA A 345 -22.73 37.24 25.83
C ALA A 345 -21.60 36.33 26.35
N GLU A 346 -21.83 35.57 27.42
CA GLU A 346 -20.88 34.58 27.94
C GLU A 346 -20.63 33.45 26.94
N GLU A 347 -21.67 32.98 26.25
CA GLU A 347 -21.50 31.90 25.28
C GLU A 347 -20.77 32.39 24.02
N ILE A 348 -21.05 33.63 23.57
CA ILE A 348 -20.28 34.28 22.50
C ILE A 348 -18.81 34.47 22.92
N ALA A 349 -18.55 34.87 24.17
CA ALA A 349 -17.20 35.05 24.69
C ALA A 349 -16.42 33.72 24.73
N LYS A 350 -17.04 32.61 25.15
CA LYS A 350 -16.42 31.28 25.12
C LYS A 350 -16.04 30.85 23.71
N VAL A 351 -16.94 31.01 22.75
CA VAL A 351 -16.67 30.67 21.34
C VAL A 351 -15.49 31.50 20.82
N LEU A 352 -15.47 32.81 21.10
CA LEU A 352 -14.37 33.69 20.72
C LEU A 352 -13.04 33.32 21.39
N GLU A 353 -13.05 32.90 22.66
CA GLU A 353 -11.85 32.40 23.37
C GLU A 353 -11.31 31.10 22.76
N GLU A 354 -12.19 30.16 22.42
CA GLU A 354 -11.82 28.91 21.73
C GLU A 354 -11.28 29.18 20.33
N GLU A 355 -11.93 30.07 19.56
CA GLU A 355 -11.45 30.50 18.24
C GLU A 355 -10.10 31.19 18.32
N PHE A 356 -9.94 32.11 19.29
CA PHE A 356 -8.67 32.81 19.51
C PHE A 356 -7.54 31.85 19.88
N SER A 357 -7.80 30.90 20.79
CA SER A 357 -6.83 29.88 21.19
C SER A 357 -6.42 29.00 20.00
N ASN A 358 -7.41 28.50 19.23
CA ASN A 358 -7.17 27.68 18.06
C ASN A 358 -6.43 28.43 16.95
N TRP A 359 -6.78 29.68 16.67
CA TRP A 359 -6.11 30.48 15.64
C TRP A 359 -4.70 30.88 16.06
N THR A 360 -4.47 31.16 17.34
CA THR A 360 -3.14 31.45 17.88
C THR A 360 -2.24 30.22 17.78
N ALA A 361 -2.74 29.04 18.15
CA ALA A 361 -2.00 27.78 18.02
C ALA A 361 -1.63 27.49 16.55
N LYS A 362 -2.59 27.63 15.63
CA LYS A 362 -2.34 27.48 14.18
C LYS A 362 -1.33 28.50 13.66
N ALA A 363 -1.43 29.76 14.07
CA ALA A 363 -0.49 30.79 13.64
C ALA A 363 0.95 30.53 14.14
N ALA A 364 1.08 30.04 15.38
CA ALA A 364 2.37 29.69 15.97
C ALA A 364 3.11 28.55 15.25
N GLU A 365 2.39 27.66 14.55
CA GLU A 365 3.02 26.64 13.68
C GLU A 365 3.70 27.25 12.45
N PHE A 366 3.21 28.39 11.94
CA PHE A 366 3.73 29.03 10.74
C PHE A 366 4.76 30.14 11.04
N CYS A 367 4.58 30.91 12.12
CA CYS A 367 5.50 31.98 12.47
C CYS A 367 5.52 32.32 13.97
N GLU A 368 6.61 32.93 14.41
CA GLU A 368 6.73 33.47 15.76
C GLU A 368 5.80 34.68 15.98
N GLN A 369 5.34 34.86 17.22
CA GLN A 369 4.40 35.91 17.59
C GLN A 369 4.98 37.30 17.30
N VAL A 370 4.33 38.05 16.41
CA VAL A 370 4.76 39.40 16.04
C VAL A 370 4.40 40.39 17.15
N LEU A 371 5.42 40.96 17.79
CA LEU A 371 5.26 42.05 18.76
C LEU A 371 4.78 43.32 18.03
N ASN A 372 3.67 43.90 18.50
CA ASN A 372 2.92 45.01 17.88
C ASN A 372 2.24 44.68 16.53
N PRO A 373 1.06 44.02 16.56
CA PRO A 373 0.31 43.71 15.35
C PRO A 373 -0.15 45.00 14.65
N ARG A 374 0.12 45.07 13.35
CA ARG A 374 -0.42 46.11 12.46
C ARG A 374 -1.93 45.96 12.33
N LYS A 375 -2.63 47.04 11.97
CA LYS A 375 -4.09 46.97 11.74
C LYS A 375 -4.38 45.95 10.64
N THR A 376 -5.38 45.10 10.86
CA THR A 376 -5.78 44.02 9.93
C THR A 376 -6.02 44.52 8.50
N ALA A 377 -6.65 45.69 8.35
CA ALA A 377 -6.90 46.33 7.06
C ALA A 377 -5.62 46.66 6.28
N GLU A 378 -4.53 47.00 6.97
CA GLU A 378 -3.25 47.34 6.34
C GLU A 378 -2.51 46.08 5.88
N VAL A 379 -2.57 45.02 6.69
CA VAL A 379 -2.03 43.69 6.32
C VAL A 379 -2.79 43.12 5.12
N GLN A 380 -4.12 43.22 5.12
CA GLN A 380 -4.95 42.75 4.00
C GLN A 380 -4.64 43.50 2.70
N ARG A 381 -4.50 44.84 2.77
CA ARG A 381 -4.13 45.65 1.60
C ARG A 381 -2.74 45.29 1.06
N GLN A 382 -1.78 45.02 1.94
CA GLN A 382 -0.44 44.57 1.52
C GLN A 382 -0.49 43.18 0.89
N LEU A 383 -1.25 42.25 1.46
CA LEU A 383 -1.47 40.92 0.91
C LEU A 383 -2.04 41.00 -0.50
N GLU A 384 -3.10 41.78 -0.69
CA GLU A 384 -3.75 41.98 -2.00
C GLU A 384 -2.80 42.63 -3.00
N SER A 385 -1.99 43.62 -2.59
CA SER A 385 -0.98 44.23 -3.43
C SER A 385 0.08 43.22 -3.89
N VAL A 386 0.57 42.37 -2.99
CA VAL A 386 1.57 41.34 -3.30
C VAL A 386 0.98 40.25 -4.19
N GLN A 387 -0.26 39.81 -3.92
CA GLN A 387 -0.96 38.84 -4.75
C GLN A 387 -1.24 39.37 -6.16
N ASN A 388 -1.61 40.64 -6.31
CA ASN A 388 -1.83 41.24 -7.62
C ASN A 388 -0.51 41.39 -8.39
N ALA A 389 0.58 41.79 -7.72
CA ALA A 389 1.90 41.82 -8.33
C ALA A 389 2.37 40.42 -8.77
N LEU A 390 2.07 39.38 -7.99
CA LEU A 390 2.35 37.98 -8.35
C LEU A 390 1.58 37.57 -9.60
N LYS A 391 0.26 37.82 -9.63
CA LYS A 391 -0.62 37.51 -10.78
C LYS A 391 -0.19 38.23 -12.06
N GLU A 392 0.21 39.50 -11.98
CA GLU A 392 0.75 40.21 -13.14
C GLU A 392 2.05 39.57 -13.66
N ARG A 393 2.90 39.09 -12.76
CA ARG A 393 4.15 38.40 -13.11
C ARG A 393 3.88 37.07 -13.81
N GLU A 394 2.96 36.27 -13.27
CA GLU A 394 2.52 35.01 -13.87
C GLU A 394 1.89 35.22 -15.25
N LYS A 395 1.11 36.29 -15.42
CA LYS A 395 0.50 36.65 -16.70
C LYS A 395 1.53 37.09 -17.76
N ARG A 396 2.62 37.74 -17.35
CA ARG A 396 3.73 38.13 -18.24
C ARG A 396 4.63 36.96 -18.63
N GLN A 397 4.86 36.01 -17.72
CA GLN A 397 5.75 34.87 -17.94
C GLN A 397 5.03 33.64 -18.50
N GLY A 398 3.70 33.64 -18.54
CA GLY A 398 2.88 32.61 -19.18
C GLY A 398 2.75 31.28 -18.40
N ALA A 399 3.37 31.19 -17.22
CA ALA A 399 3.30 30.05 -16.31
C ALA A 399 3.47 30.52 -14.86
N SER A 400 2.90 29.79 -13.90
CA SER A 400 3.15 30.06 -12.49
C SER A 400 4.62 29.80 -12.14
N VAL A 401 5.12 30.46 -11.11
CA VAL A 401 6.49 30.26 -10.59
C VAL A 401 6.72 28.80 -10.21
N GLU A 402 5.70 28.12 -9.68
CA GLU A 402 5.75 26.70 -9.36
C GLU A 402 5.83 25.81 -10.60
N ASP A 403 5.09 26.15 -11.66
CA ASP A 403 5.14 25.39 -12.92
C ASP A 403 6.49 25.57 -13.62
N MET A 404 7.07 26.77 -13.55
CA MET A 404 8.41 27.05 -14.08
C MET A 404 9.49 26.29 -13.30
N ALA A 405 9.37 26.21 -11.97
CA ALA A 405 10.28 25.41 -11.14
C ALA A 405 10.13 23.91 -11.43
N ARG A 406 8.90 23.43 -11.66
CA ARG A 406 8.62 22.03 -12.01
C ARG A 406 9.21 21.66 -13.36
N GLU A 407 9.00 22.49 -14.38
CA GLU A 407 9.57 22.27 -15.72
C GLU A 407 11.09 22.39 -15.71
N PHE A 408 11.66 23.31 -14.94
CA PHE A 408 13.11 23.40 -14.76
C PHE A 408 13.68 22.13 -14.12
N ASN A 409 13.07 21.65 -13.02
CA ASN A 409 13.51 20.43 -12.36
C ASN A 409 13.39 19.21 -13.29
N LYS A 410 12.29 19.10 -14.03
CA LYS A 410 12.10 18.03 -15.01
C LYS A 410 13.12 18.08 -16.14
N ALA A 411 13.43 19.27 -16.65
CA ALA A 411 14.46 19.47 -17.67
C ALA A 411 15.86 19.15 -17.14
N LYS A 412 16.15 19.54 -15.89
CA LYS A 412 17.41 19.25 -15.20
C LYS A 412 17.59 17.74 -14.97
N GLU A 413 16.57 17.05 -14.49
CA GLU A 413 16.58 15.59 -14.34
C GLU A 413 16.73 14.86 -15.68
N ALA A 414 16.11 15.36 -16.75
CA ALA A 414 16.27 14.81 -18.09
C ALA A 414 17.72 15.00 -18.59
N TYR A 415 18.30 16.18 -18.36
CA TYR A 415 19.69 16.47 -18.70
C TYR A 415 20.67 15.58 -17.92
N GLU A 416 20.52 15.49 -16.60
CA GLU A 416 21.40 14.68 -15.74
C GLU A 416 21.34 13.19 -16.11
N ARG A 417 20.16 12.67 -16.45
CA ARG A 417 20.01 11.30 -16.98
C ARG A 417 20.74 11.12 -18.31
N ALA A 418 20.53 12.03 -19.26
CA ALA A 418 21.19 11.96 -20.56
C ALA A 418 22.72 12.05 -20.44
N ASP A 419 23.25 12.93 -19.57
CA ASP A 419 24.70 13.03 -19.31
C ASP A 419 25.27 11.73 -18.72
N GLN A 420 24.55 11.11 -17.77
CA GLN A 420 24.94 9.83 -17.21
C GLN A 420 24.94 8.71 -18.26
N GLU A 421 23.92 8.63 -19.12
CA GLU A 421 23.85 7.65 -20.20
C GLU A 421 24.99 7.81 -21.21
N VAL A 422 25.30 9.05 -21.59
CA VAL A 422 26.43 9.35 -22.49
C VAL A 422 27.75 8.92 -21.86
N ARG A 423 27.98 9.22 -20.58
CA ARG A 423 29.21 8.78 -19.87
C ARG A 423 29.33 7.26 -19.83
N GLN A 424 28.22 6.57 -19.56
CA GLN A 424 28.18 5.10 -19.56
C GLN A 424 28.49 4.54 -20.96
N MET A 425 27.89 5.10 -22.02
CA MET A 425 28.18 4.71 -23.40
C MET A 425 29.64 4.92 -23.80
N ILE A 426 30.24 6.06 -23.41
CA ILE A 426 31.67 6.33 -23.66
C ILE A 426 32.54 5.28 -22.95
N SER A 427 32.22 4.95 -21.70
CA SER A 427 32.94 3.93 -20.93
C SER A 427 32.84 2.54 -21.57
N LEU A 428 31.65 2.16 -22.05
CA LEU A 428 31.39 0.92 -22.74
C LEU A 428 32.16 0.85 -24.06
N ASN A 429 32.14 1.93 -24.85
CA ASN A 429 32.88 1.99 -26.11
C ASN A 429 34.39 1.80 -25.88
N LYS A 430 34.94 2.44 -24.85
CA LYS A 430 36.35 2.28 -24.46
C LYS A 430 36.66 0.83 -24.06
N ALA A 431 35.79 0.18 -23.29
CA ALA A 431 35.94 -1.22 -22.91
C ALA A 431 35.90 -2.16 -24.13
N LEU A 432 34.96 -1.93 -25.06
CA LEU A 432 34.85 -2.70 -26.30
C LEU A 432 36.09 -2.55 -27.20
N ARG A 433 36.62 -1.32 -27.34
CA ARG A 433 37.89 -1.06 -28.05
C ARG A 433 39.07 -1.81 -27.40
N LYS A 434 39.15 -1.83 -26.08
CA LYS A 434 40.19 -2.61 -25.37
C LYS A 434 40.03 -4.12 -25.61
N SER A 435 38.79 -4.60 -25.58
CA SER A 435 38.46 -6.01 -25.81
C SER A 435 38.85 -6.46 -27.23
N ILE A 436 38.56 -5.67 -28.27
CA ILE A 436 38.90 -6.06 -29.65
C ILE A 436 40.41 -6.13 -29.85
N VAL A 437 41.17 -5.17 -29.33
CA VAL A 437 42.64 -5.19 -29.39
C VAL A 437 43.19 -6.43 -28.70
N THR A 438 42.68 -6.78 -27.52
CA THR A 438 43.09 -7.97 -26.79
C THR A 438 42.76 -9.26 -27.55
N ARG A 439 41.57 -9.35 -28.17
CA ARG A 439 41.17 -10.52 -28.97
C ARG A 439 42.03 -10.69 -30.22
N ILE A 440 42.33 -9.60 -30.93
CA ILE A 440 43.21 -9.62 -32.11
C ILE A 440 44.62 -10.08 -31.72
N SER A 441 45.17 -9.55 -30.62
CA SER A 441 46.47 -9.99 -30.09
C SER A 441 46.48 -11.47 -29.73
N ARG A 442 45.48 -11.96 -28.97
CA ARG A 442 45.34 -13.39 -28.65
C ARG A 442 45.17 -14.26 -29.88
N TRP A 443 44.44 -13.78 -30.90
CA TRP A 443 44.29 -14.51 -32.16
C TRP A 443 45.63 -14.62 -32.91
N HIS A 444 46.44 -13.56 -32.94
CA HIS A 444 47.78 -13.62 -33.52
C HIS A 444 48.70 -14.60 -32.79
N GLU A 445 48.67 -14.58 -31.45
CA GLU A 445 49.40 -15.55 -30.62
C GLU A 445 48.94 -16.98 -30.90
N PHE A 446 47.63 -17.23 -30.85
CA PHE A 446 47.04 -18.54 -31.14
C PHE A 446 47.45 -19.05 -32.53
N ARG A 447 47.30 -18.21 -33.57
CA ARG A 447 47.72 -18.53 -34.94
C ARG A 447 49.21 -18.88 -35.02
N ARG A 448 50.07 -18.10 -34.34
CA ARG A 448 51.52 -18.35 -34.28
C ARG A 448 51.84 -19.68 -33.59
N HIS A 449 51.18 -19.98 -32.47
CA HIS A 449 51.37 -21.24 -31.74
C HIS A 449 50.95 -22.45 -32.58
N ILE A 450 49.80 -22.38 -33.26
CA ILE A 450 49.33 -23.45 -34.16
C ILE A 450 50.32 -23.66 -35.32
N ALA A 451 50.80 -22.58 -35.94
CA ALA A 451 51.79 -22.66 -37.02
C ALA A 451 53.12 -23.28 -36.55
N LEU A 452 53.62 -22.90 -35.36
CA LEU A 452 54.85 -23.47 -34.78
C LEU A 452 54.68 -24.94 -34.42
N ARG A 453 53.56 -25.31 -33.79
CA ARG A 453 53.25 -26.71 -33.45
C ARG A 453 53.20 -27.57 -34.70
N CYS A 454 52.48 -27.13 -35.73
CA CYS A 454 52.41 -27.82 -37.02
C CYS A 454 53.80 -28.01 -37.65
N LYS A 455 54.67 -26.98 -37.63
CA LYS A 455 56.05 -27.09 -38.12
C LYS A 455 56.85 -28.18 -37.40
N HIS A 456 56.81 -28.21 -36.06
CA HIS A 456 57.58 -29.18 -35.28
C HIS A 456 57.05 -30.60 -35.43
N VAL A 457 55.73 -30.79 -35.37
CA VAL A 457 55.10 -32.10 -35.50
C VAL A 457 55.33 -32.67 -36.90
N PHE A 458 55.28 -31.82 -37.94
CA PHE A 458 55.59 -32.24 -39.30
C PHE A 458 57.04 -32.73 -39.44
N GLN A 459 58.00 -32.00 -38.88
CA GLN A 459 59.41 -32.40 -38.86
C GLN A 459 59.61 -33.72 -38.11
N PHE A 460 58.95 -33.89 -36.97
CA PHE A 460 58.98 -35.12 -36.19
C PHE A 460 58.47 -36.32 -36.99
N HIS A 461 57.30 -36.21 -37.61
CA HIS A 461 56.74 -37.30 -38.41
C HIS A 461 57.61 -37.66 -39.64
N LEU A 462 58.17 -36.67 -40.34
CA LEU A 462 59.09 -36.93 -41.45
C LEU A 462 60.36 -37.67 -41.01
N SER A 463 60.88 -37.36 -39.82
CA SER A 463 62.10 -37.99 -39.31
C SER A 463 61.98 -39.50 -39.11
N HIS A 464 60.77 -40.04 -38.95
CA HIS A 464 60.53 -41.49 -38.83
C HIS A 464 60.95 -42.28 -40.09
N ARG A 465 61.09 -41.59 -41.24
CA ARG A 465 61.50 -42.18 -42.51
C ARG A 465 62.90 -41.73 -42.97
N GLY A 466 63.59 -40.91 -42.17
CA GLY A 466 64.84 -40.26 -42.61
C GLY A 466 64.58 -39.13 -43.62
N TYR A 467 63.39 -38.52 -43.57
CA TYR A 467 63.09 -37.35 -44.40
C TYR A 467 63.22 -36.08 -43.57
N TYR A 468 63.64 -35.01 -44.23
CA TYR A 468 63.73 -33.67 -43.66
C TYR A 468 62.76 -32.77 -44.38
N GLY A 469 62.05 -31.93 -43.63
CA GLY A 469 61.14 -30.98 -44.25
C GLY A 469 60.87 -29.76 -43.42
N LYS A 470 60.31 -28.74 -44.07
CA LYS A 470 59.93 -27.47 -43.46
C LYS A 470 58.58 -27.04 -44.01
N ILE A 471 57.72 -26.59 -43.11
CA ILE A 471 56.48 -25.89 -43.46
C ILE A 471 56.72 -24.40 -43.31
N ILE A 472 56.44 -23.65 -44.37
CA ILE A 472 56.53 -22.19 -44.39
C ILE A 472 55.10 -21.65 -44.49
N PHE A 473 54.64 -21.04 -43.40
CA PHE A 473 53.37 -20.33 -43.35
C PHE A 473 53.63 -18.85 -43.65
N ASP A 474 53.03 -18.33 -44.73
CA ASP A 474 52.90 -16.91 -44.97
C ASP A 474 51.46 -16.49 -44.66
N HIS A 475 51.26 -15.92 -43.48
CA HIS A 475 49.94 -15.50 -43.05
C HIS A 475 49.48 -14.16 -43.64
N GLN A 476 50.37 -13.40 -44.30
CA GLN A 476 49.99 -12.16 -44.99
C GLN A 476 49.51 -12.47 -46.40
N ALA A 477 50.26 -13.30 -47.14
CA ALA A 477 49.87 -13.77 -48.46
C ALA A 477 48.83 -14.91 -48.43
N GLY A 478 48.54 -15.48 -47.24
CA GLY A 478 47.62 -16.61 -47.08
C GLY A 478 48.15 -17.90 -47.73
N SER A 479 49.48 -18.05 -47.82
CA SER A 479 50.10 -19.18 -48.51
C SER A 479 50.77 -20.17 -47.55
N LEU A 480 50.73 -21.45 -47.94
CA LEU A 480 51.40 -22.55 -47.26
C LEU A 480 52.34 -23.22 -48.25
N GLN A 481 53.63 -23.23 -47.94
CA GLN A 481 54.63 -23.92 -48.75
C GLN A 481 55.24 -25.06 -47.96
N LEU A 482 55.30 -26.22 -48.59
CA LEU A 482 55.89 -27.43 -48.06
C LEU A 482 57.23 -27.67 -48.76
N ARG A 483 58.29 -27.95 -48.01
CA ARG A 483 59.59 -28.35 -48.56
C ARG A 483 60.00 -29.67 -47.93
N VAL A 484 60.36 -30.65 -48.73
CA VAL A 484 60.74 -31.99 -48.27
C VAL A 484 61.98 -32.46 -49.02
N GLN A 485 62.88 -33.14 -48.31
CA GLN A 485 64.12 -33.73 -48.81
C GLN A 485 64.30 -35.12 -48.18
N THR A 486 64.82 -36.07 -48.94
CA THR A 486 65.08 -37.44 -48.47
C THR A 486 66.58 -37.65 -48.15
N ASP A 487 66.90 -38.60 -47.27
CA ASP A 487 68.28 -38.96 -46.89
C ASP A 487 69.17 -39.30 -48.11
N ASP A 488 68.65 -40.07 -49.07
CA ASP A 488 69.39 -40.43 -50.29
C ASP A 488 69.79 -39.21 -51.13
N GLN A 489 68.95 -38.17 -51.10
CA GLN A 489 69.15 -36.91 -51.82
C GLN A 489 70.09 -35.95 -51.09
N LEU A 490 70.14 -36.02 -49.75
CA LEU A 490 71.11 -35.28 -48.94
C LEU A 490 72.54 -35.73 -49.23
N GLN A 491 72.75 -37.03 -49.50
CA GLN A 491 74.06 -37.58 -49.81
C GLN A 491 74.53 -37.30 -51.26
N THR A 492 73.61 -37.15 -52.22
CA THR A 492 73.95 -37.05 -53.66
C THR A 492 73.84 -35.65 -54.28
N GLN A 493 72.99 -34.74 -53.78
CA GLN A 493 72.70 -33.45 -54.45
C GLN A 493 72.85 -32.19 -53.57
N GLY A 494 73.32 -32.31 -52.33
CA GLY A 494 73.47 -31.19 -51.39
C GLY A 494 72.13 -30.60 -50.91
N GLN A 495 72.17 -29.54 -50.08
CA GLN A 495 70.99 -28.87 -49.48
C GLN A 495 70.15 -28.07 -50.50
N LYS A 496 69.58 -28.70 -51.53
CA LYS A 496 68.55 -28.07 -52.36
C LYS A 496 67.17 -28.60 -51.98
N ASP A 497 66.45 -27.83 -51.17
CA ASP A 497 65.03 -28.05 -50.90
C ASP A 497 64.24 -28.06 -52.21
N LYS A 498 63.53 -29.16 -52.53
CA LYS A 498 62.64 -29.23 -53.71
C LYS A 498 61.19 -28.96 -53.33
N ASP A 499 60.44 -28.39 -54.28
CA ASP A 499 58.99 -28.17 -54.22
C ASP A 499 58.27 -29.55 -54.24
N PRO A 500 57.13 -29.75 -53.54
CA PRO A 500 56.46 -31.06 -53.42
C PRO A 500 55.97 -31.63 -54.76
N ARG A 501 55.94 -30.79 -55.80
CA ARG A 501 55.63 -31.17 -57.19
C ARG A 501 56.73 -32.00 -57.84
N ALA A 502 57.95 -31.96 -57.32
CA ALA A 502 59.11 -32.69 -57.83
C ALA A 502 59.42 -33.99 -57.07
N LEU A 503 58.57 -34.38 -56.11
CA LEU A 503 58.69 -35.61 -55.33
C LEU A 503 58.12 -36.82 -56.08
N SER A 504 58.60 -38.03 -55.77
CA SER A 504 58.01 -39.27 -56.28
C SER A 504 56.59 -39.47 -55.75
N GLY A 505 55.75 -40.27 -56.43
CA GLY A 505 54.36 -40.50 -56.03
C GLY A 505 54.19 -41.02 -54.59
N GLY A 506 55.10 -41.89 -54.15
CA GLY A 506 55.15 -42.41 -52.79
C GLY A 506 55.60 -41.36 -51.76
N GLU A 507 56.63 -40.56 -52.07
CA GLU A 507 57.12 -39.46 -51.22
C GLU A 507 56.07 -38.36 -51.03
N LYS A 508 55.35 -38.02 -52.09
CA LYS A 508 54.27 -37.04 -52.06
C LYS A 508 53.13 -37.51 -51.15
N SER A 509 52.71 -38.77 -51.27
CA SER A 509 51.67 -39.37 -50.44
C SER A 509 52.09 -39.41 -48.97
N PHE A 510 53.31 -39.86 -48.67
CA PHE A 510 53.85 -39.88 -47.31
C PHE A 510 53.96 -38.48 -46.68
N SER A 511 54.47 -37.51 -47.43
CA SER A 511 54.57 -36.11 -46.96
C SER A 511 53.20 -35.48 -46.71
N THR A 512 52.19 -35.87 -47.50
CA THR A 512 50.81 -35.40 -47.32
C THR A 512 50.19 -35.96 -46.04
N ILE A 513 50.42 -37.23 -45.73
CA ILE A 513 49.98 -37.84 -44.46
C ILE A 513 50.68 -37.19 -43.26
N CYS A 514 51.99 -36.94 -43.34
CA CYS A 514 52.72 -36.23 -42.28
C CYS A 514 52.15 -34.82 -42.05
N LEU A 515 51.85 -34.09 -43.13
CA LEU A 515 51.22 -32.77 -43.05
C LEU A 515 49.84 -32.86 -42.39
N LEU A 516 49.03 -33.84 -42.80
CA LEU A 516 47.69 -34.02 -42.29
C LEU A 516 47.68 -34.38 -40.80
N LEU A 517 48.56 -35.29 -40.35
CA LEU A 517 48.73 -35.62 -38.93
C LEU A 517 49.16 -34.38 -38.11
N SER A 518 50.09 -33.58 -38.64
CA SER A 518 50.56 -32.36 -37.96
C SER A 518 49.48 -31.29 -37.80
N LEU A 519 48.61 -31.14 -38.82
CA LEU A 519 47.45 -30.25 -38.76
C LEU A 519 46.40 -30.79 -37.81
N TRP A 520 46.11 -32.09 -37.88
CA TRP A 520 45.18 -32.75 -37.00
C TRP A 520 45.60 -32.64 -35.53
N GLU A 521 46.87 -32.81 -35.16
CA GLU A 521 47.30 -32.61 -33.76
C GLU A 521 47.10 -31.18 -33.25
N SER A 522 46.99 -30.22 -34.18
CA SER A 522 46.74 -28.81 -33.88
C SER A 522 45.23 -28.45 -33.93
N ILE A 523 44.38 -29.34 -34.45
CA ILE A 523 42.93 -29.15 -34.58
C ILE A 523 42.18 -30.02 -33.56
N GLY A 524 41.37 -29.39 -32.73
CA GLY A 524 40.52 -30.06 -31.73
C GLY A 524 39.26 -30.68 -32.35
N CYS A 525 39.41 -31.79 -33.07
CA CYS A 525 38.29 -32.58 -33.60
C CYS A 525 38.20 -33.97 -32.93
N PRO A 526 37.04 -34.39 -32.39
CA PRO A 526 36.86 -35.67 -31.70
C PRO A 526 36.81 -36.88 -32.63
N ILE A 527 36.39 -36.70 -33.88
CA ILE A 527 36.31 -37.77 -34.89
C ILE A 527 37.11 -37.35 -36.12
N ARG A 528 37.95 -38.24 -36.64
CA ARG A 528 38.81 -38.00 -37.80
C ARG A 528 38.62 -39.12 -38.80
N CYS A 529 38.28 -38.78 -40.04
CA CYS A 529 38.04 -39.74 -41.11
C CYS A 529 39.00 -39.50 -42.27
N LEU A 530 39.59 -40.56 -42.83
CA LEU A 530 40.35 -40.54 -44.07
C LEU A 530 39.86 -41.64 -44.99
N ASP A 531 39.79 -41.30 -46.27
CA ASP A 531 39.45 -42.22 -47.33
C ASP A 531 40.61 -42.32 -48.32
N GLU A 532 40.79 -43.51 -48.91
CA GLU A 532 41.78 -43.81 -49.96
C GLU A 532 43.22 -43.34 -49.67
N PHE A 533 43.63 -43.33 -48.40
CA PHE A 533 44.87 -42.66 -48.00
C PHE A 533 46.16 -43.34 -48.51
N ASP A 534 46.12 -44.61 -48.94
CA ASP A 534 47.28 -45.42 -49.32
C ASP A 534 47.35 -45.82 -50.80
N VAL A 535 46.40 -45.37 -51.64
CA VAL A 535 46.28 -45.78 -53.06
C VAL A 535 47.54 -45.50 -53.87
N PHE A 536 48.22 -44.38 -53.61
CA PHE A 536 49.42 -43.95 -54.35
C PHE A 536 50.74 -44.26 -53.62
N MET A 537 50.69 -45.16 -52.63
CA MET A 537 51.83 -45.55 -51.81
C MET A 537 52.38 -46.91 -52.21
N ASP A 538 53.70 -47.04 -52.23
CA ASP A 538 54.37 -48.33 -52.32
C ASP A 538 54.26 -49.11 -50.99
N ALA A 539 54.61 -50.40 -51.02
CA ALA A 539 54.44 -51.27 -49.85
C ALA A 539 55.24 -50.83 -48.61
N ILE A 540 56.40 -50.20 -48.82
CA ILE A 540 57.26 -49.72 -47.73
C ILE A 540 56.67 -48.47 -47.09
N ASN A 541 56.33 -47.44 -47.88
CA ASN A 541 55.79 -46.20 -47.30
C ASN A 541 54.40 -46.45 -46.70
N ARG A 542 53.58 -47.32 -47.30
CA ARG A 542 52.27 -47.71 -46.75
C ARG A 542 52.39 -48.29 -45.33
N ARG A 543 53.30 -49.23 -45.11
CA ARG A 543 53.51 -49.85 -43.78
C ARG A 543 53.90 -48.81 -42.72
N ILE A 544 54.77 -47.87 -43.08
CA ILE A 544 55.27 -46.83 -42.18
C ILE A 544 54.18 -45.80 -41.88
N SER A 545 53.45 -45.32 -42.89
CA SER A 545 52.30 -44.41 -42.69
C SER A 545 51.22 -45.03 -41.82
N MET A 546 50.89 -46.31 -42.02
CA MET A 546 49.91 -47.01 -41.19
C MET A 546 50.32 -47.10 -39.73
N SER A 547 51.58 -47.47 -39.47
CA SER A 547 52.12 -47.55 -38.12
C SER A 547 52.09 -46.18 -37.44
N MET A 548 52.51 -45.13 -38.14
CA MET A 548 52.51 -43.75 -37.65
C MET A 548 51.09 -43.24 -37.35
N MET A 549 50.09 -43.55 -38.19
CA MET A 549 48.70 -43.17 -37.95
C MET A 549 48.12 -43.88 -36.72
N ILE A 550 48.38 -45.18 -36.55
CA ILE A 550 47.92 -45.96 -35.40
C ILE A 550 48.56 -45.44 -34.10
N GLU A 551 49.86 -45.16 -34.12
CA GLU A 551 50.58 -44.60 -32.97
C GLU A 551 50.05 -43.21 -32.57
N THR A 552 49.80 -42.35 -33.57
CA THR A 552 49.23 -41.02 -33.35
C THR A 552 47.79 -41.10 -32.82
N ALA A 553 47.02 -42.09 -33.27
CA ALA A 553 45.67 -42.35 -32.76
C ALA A 553 45.70 -42.85 -31.32
N ASN A 554 46.60 -43.77 -30.98
CA ASN A 554 46.77 -44.29 -29.62
C ASN A 554 47.26 -43.23 -28.63
N THR A 555 48.11 -42.30 -29.08
CA THR A 555 48.62 -41.18 -28.25
C THR A 555 47.56 -40.08 -28.07
N SER A 556 46.54 -40.03 -28.93
CA SER A 556 45.50 -39.01 -28.88
C SER A 556 44.38 -39.38 -27.91
N ASP A 557 44.33 -38.72 -26.75
CA ASP A 557 43.23 -38.89 -25.80
C ASP A 557 41.89 -38.39 -26.37
N LYS A 558 40.83 -39.19 -26.17
CA LYS A 558 39.43 -38.90 -26.58
C LYS A 558 39.22 -38.58 -28.07
N LYS A 559 39.98 -39.22 -28.97
CA LYS A 559 39.79 -39.06 -30.42
C LYS A 559 39.55 -40.41 -31.10
N GLN A 560 38.60 -40.45 -32.03
CA GLN A 560 38.31 -41.61 -32.85
C GLN A 560 38.84 -41.41 -34.28
N TYR A 561 39.50 -42.42 -34.81
CA TYR A 561 40.02 -42.44 -36.19
C TYR A 561 39.24 -43.47 -37.01
N VAL A 562 38.78 -43.08 -38.19
CA VAL A 562 38.13 -43.94 -39.18
C VAL A 562 38.96 -43.85 -40.45
N LEU A 563 39.61 -44.96 -40.82
CA LEU A 563 40.48 -45.02 -42.00
C LEU A 563 39.87 -46.02 -42.98
N ILE A 564 39.62 -45.58 -44.21
CA ILE A 564 39.10 -46.39 -45.30
C ILE A 564 40.23 -46.57 -46.32
N THR A 565 40.44 -47.82 -46.73
CA THR A 565 41.46 -48.19 -47.72
C THR A 565 40.89 -49.27 -48.65
N PRO A 566 41.15 -49.18 -49.96
CA PRO A 566 40.84 -50.23 -50.91
C PRO A 566 41.94 -51.33 -50.98
N GLN A 567 43.07 -51.17 -50.29
CA GLN A 567 44.18 -52.13 -50.30
C GLN A 567 44.09 -53.13 -49.13
N ASP A 568 44.68 -54.31 -49.32
CA ASP A 568 44.69 -55.35 -48.29
C ASP A 568 45.61 -54.98 -47.11
N MET A 569 45.15 -55.31 -45.90
CA MET A 569 45.76 -54.96 -44.61
C MET A 569 46.49 -56.13 -43.95
N THR A 570 46.77 -57.21 -44.69
CA THR A 570 47.38 -58.46 -44.19
C THR A 570 48.75 -58.29 -43.52
N ASN A 571 49.49 -57.23 -43.85
CA ASN A 571 50.87 -57.01 -43.40
C ASN A 571 51.03 -56.00 -42.25
N VAL A 572 49.95 -55.62 -41.56
CA VAL A 572 49.97 -54.63 -40.47
C VAL A 572 49.68 -55.31 -39.14
N VAL A 573 50.51 -55.04 -38.13
CA VAL A 573 50.33 -55.58 -36.76
C VAL A 573 49.19 -54.80 -36.09
N MET A 574 48.05 -55.46 -35.91
CA MET A 574 46.87 -54.87 -35.27
C MET A 574 46.93 -55.06 -33.75
N GLY A 575 46.92 -53.95 -33.00
CA GLY A 575 46.79 -53.96 -31.54
C GLY A 575 45.33 -54.03 -31.07
N SER A 576 45.11 -54.17 -29.76
CA SER A 576 43.76 -54.26 -29.16
C SER A 576 42.91 -52.98 -29.29
N THR A 577 43.52 -51.85 -29.67
CA THR A 577 42.86 -50.56 -29.88
C THR A 577 42.35 -50.36 -31.30
N VAL A 578 42.66 -51.26 -32.23
CA VAL A 578 42.31 -51.15 -33.65
C VAL A 578 41.26 -52.19 -34.03
N LYS A 579 40.14 -51.76 -34.63
CA LYS A 579 39.09 -52.65 -35.15
C LYS A 579 39.03 -52.56 -36.67
N VAL A 580 39.27 -53.68 -37.35
CA VAL A 580 39.23 -53.78 -38.82
C VAL A 580 37.86 -54.32 -39.25
N HIS A 581 37.19 -53.62 -40.17
CA HIS A 581 35.98 -54.10 -40.84
C HIS A 581 36.31 -54.31 -42.32
N ARG A 582 36.34 -55.57 -42.76
CA ARG A 582 36.55 -55.90 -44.18
C ARG A 582 35.21 -56.01 -44.88
N MET A 583 35.01 -55.21 -45.93
CA MET A 583 33.86 -55.34 -46.81
C MET A 583 34.09 -56.47 -47.82
N MET A 584 33.01 -57.11 -48.29
CA MET A 584 33.08 -58.09 -49.37
C MET A 584 33.56 -57.42 -50.66
N ASP A 585 34.31 -58.16 -51.47
CA ASP A 585 34.81 -57.65 -52.75
C ASP A 585 33.62 -57.22 -53.64
N PRO A 586 33.68 -56.06 -54.30
CA PRO A 586 32.56 -55.56 -55.09
C PRO A 586 32.32 -56.47 -56.31
N GLU A 587 31.11 -57.03 -56.42
CA GLU A 587 30.67 -57.77 -57.61
C GLU A 587 30.59 -56.82 -58.81
N ARG A 588 31.55 -56.94 -59.75
CA ARG A 588 31.53 -56.15 -61.00
C ARG A 588 30.39 -56.62 -61.89
N GLY A 589 29.23 -55.97 -61.80
CA GLY A 589 28.11 -56.25 -62.70
C GLY A 589 26.73 -55.74 -62.29
N ASN A 590 26.53 -55.30 -61.04
CA ASN A 590 25.23 -54.80 -60.59
C ASN A 590 25.29 -53.32 -60.19
N GLY A 591 24.60 -52.46 -60.95
CA GLY A 591 24.41 -51.04 -60.66
C GLY A 591 23.43 -50.74 -59.51
N MET A 592 23.17 -51.70 -58.63
CA MET A 592 22.35 -51.51 -57.43
C MET A 592 23.03 -52.15 -56.22
N LEU A 593 23.24 -51.35 -55.18
CA LEU A 593 23.69 -51.81 -53.86
C LEU A 593 22.56 -52.63 -53.20
N PRO A 594 22.78 -53.91 -52.83
CA PRO A 594 21.83 -54.62 -51.99
C PRO A 594 22.01 -54.15 -50.55
N PHE A 595 21.10 -53.29 -50.07
CA PHE A 595 20.93 -53.10 -48.63
C PHE A 595 20.23 -54.35 -48.07
N GLY A 596 21.03 -55.34 -47.69
CA GLY A 596 20.59 -56.61 -47.14
C GLY A 596 21.28 -56.92 -45.82
N ALA A 597 20.46 -57.04 -44.79
CA ALA A 597 20.77 -57.35 -43.40
C ALA A 597 21.85 -58.43 -43.18
N SER A 598 22.79 -58.13 -42.29
CA SER A 598 23.56 -59.07 -41.46
C SER A 598 24.35 -58.21 -40.44
N GLY A 599 24.40 -58.43 -39.14
CA GLY A 599 23.87 -59.41 -38.20
C GLY A 599 24.26 -58.89 -36.80
N ALA A 600 23.72 -59.53 -35.76
CA ALA A 600 23.91 -59.19 -34.34
C ALA A 600 25.37 -59.08 -33.88
#